data_AF-A0A3D0YX20-F1
#
_entry.id   AF-A0A3D0YX20-F1
#
_cell.length_a   1.000
_cell.length_b   1.000
_cell.length_c   1.000
_cell.angle_alpha   90.00
_cell.angle_beta   90.00
_cell.angle_gamma   90.00
#
_symmetry.space_group_name_H-M   'P 1'
#
loop_
_entity.id
_entity.type
_entity.pdbx_description
1 polymer ?
#
loop_
_entity_poly.entity_id
_entity_poly.type
_entity_poly.pdbx_seq_one_letter_code
_entity_poly.pdbx_strand_id
1 'polypeptide(L)'
;MSPQCATDQPEQLVFAEQVREQVLHLTHEEVPHSVAVLVEEVAQRDTGLLYIRATVFVERDSQEGILIGGGRMLKEIGSRARQRLEALPGTGVYLDPWVKTKRDWRNHEASLRALGYFSTPD
;
A
#
# COMPACT_ATOMS: atom_id res chain seq x y z
N MET A 1 -20.13 20.59 -4.03
CA MET A 1 -19.07 20.66 -3.01
C MET A 1 -18.76 19.23 -2.62
N SER A 2 -17.82 18.57 -3.31
CA SER A 2 -17.43 17.21 -2.95
C SER A 2 -16.35 17.35 -1.88
N PRO A 3 -16.52 16.78 -0.67
CA PRO A 3 -15.48 16.85 0.34
C PRO A 3 -14.30 16.07 -0.23
N GLN A 4 -13.25 16.80 -0.56
CA GLN A 4 -11.93 16.23 -0.65
C GLN A 4 -11.68 15.67 0.74
N CYS A 5 -11.81 14.35 0.92
CA CYS A 5 -11.34 13.68 2.13
C CYS A 5 -9.82 13.89 2.15
N ALA A 6 -9.40 15.04 2.65
CA ALA A 6 -8.04 15.32 3.05
C ALA A 6 -7.74 14.37 4.19
N THR A 7 -7.31 13.16 3.82
CA THR A 7 -6.75 12.21 4.76
C THR A 7 -5.36 12.75 5.09
N ASP A 8 -5.05 12.85 6.38
CA ASP A 8 -3.77 13.36 6.80
C ASP A 8 -2.66 12.44 6.27
N GLN A 9 -1.68 13.03 5.59
CA GLN A 9 -0.48 12.33 5.11
C GLN A 9 0.16 11.36 6.12
N PRO A 10 0.20 11.63 7.46
CA PRO A 10 0.61 10.63 8.45
C PRO A 10 -0.20 9.33 8.46
N GLU A 11 -1.52 9.35 8.24
CA GLU A 11 -2.33 8.12 8.23
C GLU A 11 -2.03 7.26 7.00
N GLN A 12 -1.87 7.88 5.83
CA GLN A 12 -1.51 7.17 4.61
C GLN A 12 -0.15 6.46 4.72
N LEU A 13 0.81 7.09 5.40
CA LEU A 13 2.09 6.46 5.71
C LEU A 13 1.90 5.23 6.60
N VAL A 14 1.10 5.32 7.67
CA VAL A 14 0.80 4.17 8.52
C VAL A 14 0.17 3.04 7.70
N PHE A 15 -0.81 3.34 6.85
CA PHE A 15 -1.47 2.34 6.01
C PHE A 15 -0.51 1.68 5.02
N ALA A 16 0.32 2.48 4.35
CA ALA A 16 1.36 1.98 3.45
C ALA A 16 2.35 1.07 4.19
N GLU A 17 2.79 1.46 5.39
CA GLU A 17 3.72 0.69 6.21
C GLU A 17 3.11 -0.63 6.68
N GLN A 18 1.84 -0.67 7.07
CA GLN A 18 1.19 -1.93 7.43
C GLN A 18 1.19 -2.93 6.28
N VAL A 19 0.97 -2.48 5.05
CA VAL A 19 1.06 -3.33 3.85
C VAL A 19 2.52 -3.73 3.58
N ARG A 20 3.44 -2.76 3.64
CA ARG A 20 4.88 -2.98 3.37
C ARG A 20 5.48 -4.02 4.31
N GLU A 21 5.17 -3.95 5.60
CA GLU A 21 5.60 -4.94 6.60
C GLU A 21 5.15 -6.36 6.23
N GLN A 22 3.91 -6.53 5.78
CA GLN A 22 3.41 -7.86 5.39
C GLN A 22 4.10 -8.37 4.13
N VAL A 23 4.38 -7.50 3.16
CA VAL A 23 5.18 -7.86 1.98
C VAL A 23 6.56 -8.35 2.40
N LEU A 24 7.26 -7.60 3.26
CA LEU A 24 8.60 -7.96 3.73
C LEU A 24 8.61 -9.24 4.56
N HIS A 25 7.55 -9.51 5.32
CA HIS A 25 7.44 -10.69 6.16
C HIS A 25 7.11 -11.96 5.37
N LEU A 26 6.31 -11.84 4.30
CA LEU A 26 5.79 -12.98 3.53
C LEU A 26 6.61 -13.31 2.27
N THR A 27 7.53 -12.43 1.88
CA THR A 27 8.37 -12.62 0.70
C THR A 27 9.84 -12.76 1.06
N HIS A 28 10.58 -13.43 0.19
CA HIS A 28 12.01 -13.67 0.33
C HIS A 28 12.72 -13.25 -0.98
N GLU A 29 14.04 -13.45 -1.03
CA GLU A 29 14.86 -13.24 -2.24
C GLU A 29 14.87 -11.79 -2.73
N GLU A 30 14.61 -11.51 -4.02
CA GLU A 30 14.76 -10.17 -4.58
C GLU A 30 13.62 -9.19 -4.24
N VAL A 31 12.47 -9.68 -3.76
CA VAL A 31 11.26 -8.85 -3.58
C VAL A 31 11.44 -7.80 -2.46
N PRO A 32 11.98 -8.14 -1.26
CA PRO A 32 12.15 -7.18 -0.17
C PRO A 32 13.00 -5.96 -0.49
N HIS A 33 13.93 -6.09 -1.45
CA HIS A 33 14.89 -5.04 -1.81
C HIS A 33 14.36 -4.05 -2.86
N SER A 34 13.16 -4.27 -3.40
CA SER A 34 12.63 -3.50 -4.53
C SER A 34 11.13 -3.32 -4.43
N VAL A 35 10.65 -2.88 -3.27
CA VAL A 35 9.23 -2.63 -3.01
C VAL A 35 8.98 -1.22 -2.50
N ALA A 36 7.93 -0.58 -3.02
CA ALA A 36 7.31 0.61 -2.46
C ALA A 36 5.81 0.39 -2.30
N VAL A 37 5.18 1.08 -1.35
CA VAL A 37 3.73 1.05 -1.20
C VAL A 37 3.20 2.47 -1.23
N LEU A 38 2.19 2.72 -2.06
CA LEU A 38 1.48 3.98 -2.14
C LEU A 38 0.01 3.77 -1.81
N VAL A 39 -0.56 4.62 -0.97
CA VAL A 39 -2.01 4.70 -0.78
C VAL A 39 -2.59 5.65 -1.84
N GLU A 40 -3.40 5.10 -2.74
CA GLU A 40 -4.00 5.87 -3.85
C GLU A 40 -5.35 6.48 -3.49
N GLU A 41 -6.09 5.85 -2.57
CA GLU A 41 -7.40 6.33 -2.13
C GLU A 41 -7.62 5.94 -0.66
N VAL A 42 -8.15 6.89 0.11
CA VAL A 42 -8.77 6.64 1.40
C VAL A 42 -10.16 7.28 1.35
N ALA A 43 -11.18 6.49 1.62
CA ALA A 43 -12.57 6.94 1.56
C ALA A 43 -13.40 6.28 2.65
N GLN A 44 -14.14 7.08 3.40
CA GLN A 44 -15.17 6.56 4.29
C GLN A 44 -16.42 6.24 3.48
N ARG A 45 -16.87 4.98 3.53
CA ARG A 45 -18.09 4.53 2.85
C ARG A 45 -19.31 4.81 3.72
N ASP A 46 -20.48 4.92 3.10
CA ASP A 46 -21.76 5.14 3.79
C ASP A 46 -22.07 4.07 4.85
N THR A 47 -21.48 2.88 4.72
CA THR A 47 -21.57 1.77 5.68
C THR A 47 -20.72 1.98 6.94
N GLY A 48 -19.94 3.06 7.02
CA GLY A 48 -18.95 3.30 8.08
C GLY A 48 -17.61 2.57 7.87
N LEU A 49 -17.45 1.82 6.78
CA LEU A 49 -16.19 1.16 6.44
C LEU A 49 -15.18 2.17 5.89
N LEU A 50 -13.93 2.07 6.36
CA LEU A 50 -12.81 2.80 5.79
C LEU A 50 -12.26 1.99 4.59
N TYR A 51 -12.48 2.49 3.38
CA TYR A 51 -11.89 1.94 2.17
C TYR A 51 -10.49 2.52 1.97
N ILE A 52 -9.52 1.64 1.75
CA ILE A 52 -8.12 1.98 1.50
C ILE A 52 -7.65 1.24 0.26
N ARG A 53 -7.23 1.98 -0.77
CA ARG A 53 -6.56 1.39 -1.95
C ARG A 53 -5.06 1.58 -1.83
N ALA A 54 -4.32 0.48 -1.77
CA ALA A 54 -2.86 0.48 -1.64
C ALA A 54 -2.22 -0.23 -2.84
N THR A 55 -1.28 0.41 -3.51
CA THR A 55 -0.53 -0.19 -4.60
C THR A 55 0.89 -0.50 -4.17
N VAL A 56 1.27 -1.77 -4.31
CA VAL A 56 2.63 -2.27 -4.14
C VAL A 56 3.37 -2.16 -5.48
N PHE A 57 4.41 -1.33 -5.52
CA PHE A 57 5.26 -1.16 -6.70
C PHE A 57 6.50 -2.02 -6.61
N VAL A 58 6.80 -2.72 -7.71
CA VAL A 58 8.00 -3.54 -7.89
C VAL A 58 8.71 -3.17 -9.19
N GLU A 59 9.96 -3.60 -9.35
CA GLU A 59 10.77 -3.24 -10.52
C GLU A 59 10.69 -4.23 -11.67
N ARG A 60 10.34 -5.48 -11.39
CA ARG A 60 10.32 -6.58 -12.37
C ARG A 60 9.02 -7.34 -12.34
N ASP A 61 8.58 -7.76 -13.52
CA ASP A 61 7.35 -8.56 -13.71
C ASP A 61 7.42 -9.90 -12.93
N SER A 62 8.62 -10.45 -12.72
CA SER A 62 8.82 -11.65 -11.88
C SER A 62 8.43 -11.40 -10.42
N GLN A 63 8.77 -10.23 -9.87
CA GLN A 63 8.42 -9.83 -8.50
C GLN A 63 6.91 -9.61 -8.37
N GLU A 64 6.27 -9.03 -9.39
CA GLU A 64 4.82 -8.90 -9.46
C GLU A 64 4.16 -10.29 -9.43
N GLY A 65 4.66 -11.24 -10.22
CA GLY A 65 4.20 -12.63 -10.21
C GLY A 65 4.29 -13.29 -8.83
N ILE A 66 5.38 -13.05 -8.10
CA ILE A 66 5.57 -13.55 -6.72
C ILE A 66 4.54 -12.93 -5.77
N LEU A 67 4.38 -11.61 -5.79
CA LEU A 67 3.45 -10.89 -4.92
C LEU A 67 1.98 -11.24 -5.18
N ILE A 68 1.62 -11.45 -6.45
CA ILE A 68 0.28 -11.92 -6.81
C ILE A 68 0.12 -13.37 -6.33
N GLY A 69 1.09 -14.25 -6.62
CA GLY A 69 1.09 -15.65 -6.16
C GLY A 69 -0.16 -16.43 -6.59
N GLY A 70 -0.67 -16.18 -7.81
CA GLY A 70 -1.95 -16.70 -8.29
C GLY A 70 -3.16 -16.19 -7.49
N GLY A 71 -3.05 -15.01 -6.88
CA GLY A 71 -4.05 -14.38 -6.02
C GLY A 71 -3.94 -14.74 -4.53
N ARG A 72 -3.22 -15.80 -4.17
CA ARG A 72 -3.12 -16.27 -2.77
C ARG A 72 -2.21 -15.39 -1.92
N MET A 73 -1.05 -15.01 -2.46
CA MET A 73 -0.07 -14.21 -1.73
C MET A 73 -0.60 -12.80 -1.44
N LEU A 74 -1.13 -12.12 -2.47
CA LEU A 74 -1.72 -10.79 -2.32
C LEU A 74 -2.90 -10.78 -1.35
N LYS A 75 -3.73 -11.82 -1.37
CA LYS A 75 -4.83 -11.99 -0.41
C LYS A 75 -4.32 -12.14 1.03
N GLU A 76 -3.26 -12.91 1.24
CA GLU A 76 -2.66 -13.09 2.57
C GLU A 76 -2.04 -11.79 3.09
N ILE A 77 -1.28 -11.08 2.24
CA ILE A 77 -0.73 -9.74 2.53
C ILE A 77 -1.85 -8.78 2.96
N GLY A 78 -2.90 -8.67 2.14
CA GLY A 78 -4.05 -7.81 2.41
C GLY A 78 -4.78 -8.19 3.69
N SER A 79 -4.99 -9.50 3.94
CA SER A 79 -5.68 -9.98 5.14
C SER A 79 -4.90 -9.63 6.41
N ARG A 80 -3.59 -9.86 6.45
CA ARG A 80 -2.76 -9.55 7.62
C ARG A 80 -2.63 -8.05 7.85
N ALA A 81 -2.46 -7.26 6.78
CA ALA A 81 -2.38 -5.81 6.88
C ALA A 81 -3.70 -5.23 7.39
N ARG A 82 -4.84 -5.70 6.87
CA ARG A 82 -6.18 -5.29 7.34
C ARG A 82 -6.38 -5.61 8.82
N GLN A 83 -5.99 -6.80 9.30
CA GLN A 83 -6.10 -7.14 10.72
C GLN A 83 -5.31 -6.19 11.62
N ARG A 84 -4.14 -5.71 11.16
CA ARG A 84 -3.36 -4.71 11.89
C ARG A 84 -4.05 -3.34 11.91
N LEU A 85 -4.65 -2.94 10.79
CA LEU A 85 -5.38 -1.68 10.66
C LEU A 85 -6.68 -1.67 11.48
N GLU A 86 -7.34 -2.82 11.62
CA GLU A 86 -8.55 -3.01 12.42
C GLU A 86 -8.27 -3.21 13.92
N ALA A 87 -7.00 -3.18 14.35
CA ALA A 87 -6.67 -3.32 15.77
C ALA A 87 -7.20 -2.15 16.64
N LEU A 88 -7.62 -1.05 16.01
CA LEU A 88 -8.32 0.05 16.67
C LEU A 88 -9.83 -0.24 16.74
N PRO A 89 -10.47 -0.16 17.92
CA PRO A 89 -11.89 -0.46 18.07
C PRO A 89 -12.78 0.48 17.25
N GLY A 90 -13.75 -0.08 16.53
CA GLY A 90 -14.84 0.68 15.90
C GLY A 90 -14.65 1.05 14.42
N THR A 91 -13.53 0.68 13.81
CA THR A 91 -13.25 0.98 12.39
C THR A 91 -13.14 -0.32 11.61
N GLY A 92 -14.17 -0.66 10.83
CA GLY A 92 -14.05 -1.73 9.85
C GLY A 92 -13.26 -1.24 8.64
N VAL A 93 -12.30 -2.03 8.16
CA VAL A 93 -11.41 -1.63 7.05
C VAL A 93 -11.66 -2.52 5.85
N TYR A 94 -11.86 -1.91 4.69
CA TYR A 94 -11.74 -2.60 3.41
C TYR A 94 -10.42 -2.21 2.78
N LEU A 95 -9.45 -3.12 2.79
CA LEU A 95 -8.17 -2.93 2.13
C LEU A 95 -8.22 -3.55 0.73
N ASP A 96 -7.94 -2.72 -0.28
CA ASP A 96 -7.89 -3.06 -1.70
C ASP A 96 -6.43 -3.02 -2.19
N PRO A 97 -5.65 -4.10 -2.02
CA PRO A 97 -4.25 -4.13 -2.41
C PRO A 97 -4.08 -4.45 -3.89
N TRP A 98 -3.21 -3.70 -4.55
CA TRP A 98 -2.81 -3.87 -5.94
C TRP A 98 -1.31 -4.09 -6.05
N VAL A 99 -0.87 -4.72 -7.14
CA VAL A 99 0.55 -4.83 -7.48
C VAL A 99 0.73 -4.25 -8.87
N LYS A 100 1.76 -3.41 -9.05
CA LYS A 100 2.11 -2.83 -10.35
C LYS A 100 3.63 -2.88 -10.54
N THR A 101 4.08 -3.39 -11.68
CA THR A 101 5.48 -3.24 -12.07
C THR A 101 5.73 -1.83 -12.62
N LYS A 102 6.75 -1.15 -12.09
CA LYS A 102 7.27 0.11 -12.60
C LYS A 102 8.78 0.02 -12.69
N ARG A 103 9.36 0.06 -13.89
CA ARG A 103 10.82 -0.07 -14.02
C ARG A 103 11.51 1.19 -13.53
N ASP A 104 12.65 1.02 -12.86
CA ASP A 104 13.55 2.10 -12.47
C ASP A 104 12.92 3.21 -11.61
N TRP A 105 11.84 2.91 -10.88
CA TRP A 105 11.10 3.92 -10.11
C TRP A 105 11.94 4.54 -8.99
N ARG A 106 12.91 3.79 -8.45
CA ARG A 106 13.83 4.25 -7.39
C ARG A 106 14.76 5.37 -7.85
N ASN A 107 15.14 5.39 -9.13
CA ASN A 107 16.06 6.38 -9.67
C ASN A 107 15.35 7.61 -10.24
N HIS A 108 14.03 7.54 -10.40
CA HIS A 108 13.24 8.66 -10.88
C HIS A 108 12.73 9.47 -9.68
N GLU A 109 13.37 10.61 -9.42
CA GLU A 109 13.02 11.55 -8.36
C GLU A 109 11.52 11.98 -8.42
N ALA A 110 10.96 12.08 -9.63
CA ALA A 110 9.54 12.31 -9.86
C ALA A 110 8.64 11.14 -9.41
N SER A 111 9.12 9.90 -9.54
CA SER A 111 8.43 8.72 -9.01
C SER A 111 8.50 8.67 -7.50
N LEU A 112 9.64 9.02 -6.89
CA LEU A 112 9.77 9.10 -5.42
C LEU A 112 8.88 10.20 -4.82
N ARG A 113 8.78 11.38 -5.47
CA ARG A 113 7.82 12.43 -5.11
C ARG A 113 6.37 11.97 -5.24
N ALA A 114 6.01 11.34 -6.36
CA ALA A 114 4.66 10.81 -6.59
C ALA A 114 4.29 9.65 -5.65
N LEU A 115 5.27 8.93 -5.11
CA LEU A 115 5.11 7.86 -4.14
C LEU A 115 5.14 8.36 -2.68
N GLY A 116 5.32 9.66 -2.45
CA GLY A 116 5.34 10.26 -1.10
C GLY A 116 6.68 10.17 -0.34
N TYR A 117 7.75 9.65 -0.95
CA TYR A 117 9.06 9.48 -0.30
C TYR A 117 9.87 10.78 -0.16
N PHE A 118 9.53 11.84 -0.90
CA PHE A 118 10.08 13.19 -0.72
C PHE A 118 8.98 14.15 -0.30
N SER A 119 8.63 14.10 0.99
CA SER A 119 7.89 15.18 1.63
C SER A 119 8.78 15.68 2.75
N THR A 120 9.80 16.47 2.42
CA THR A 120 10.43 17.32 3.43
C THR A 120 9.37 18.36 3.79
N PRO A 121 8.97 18.50 5.06
CA PRO A 121 8.16 19.64 5.46
C PRO A 121 9.01 20.90 5.25
N ASP A 122 8.48 21.87 4.51
CA ASP A 122 8.98 23.25 4.58
C ASP A 122 8.77 23.80 6.01
#